data_AF-A0A959VIQ6-F1
#
_entry.id   AF-A0A959VIQ6-F1
#
_cell.length_a   1.000
_cell.length_b   1.000
_cell.length_c   1.000
_cell.angle_alpha   90.00
_cell.angle_beta   90.00
_cell.angle_gamma   90.00
#
_symmetry.space_group_name_H-M   'P 1'
#
loop_
_entity.id
_entity.type
_entity.pdbx_description
1 polymer ?
#
loop_
_entity_poly.entity_id
_entity_poly.type
_entity_poly.pdbx_seq_one_letter_code
_entity_poly.pdbx_strand_id
1 'polypeptide(L)'
;MMEKGFIAAEKHQSQVPALQMLVALGFTPLSQEETLRLRGARLRNVVLDDVLAEQLMRINRFTHRGREYGFDLEDAHEAMRRLKPTPDRLKGLRGTNQDIYDSLVLG
;
A
#
# COMPACT_ATOMS: atom_id res chain seq x y z
N MET A 1 1.52 -27.39 -20.91
CA MET A 1 0.49 -27.16 -19.88
C MET A 1 0.89 -27.96 -18.65
N MET A 2 1.63 -27.34 -17.71
CA MET A 2 1.99 -27.97 -16.43
C MET A 2 1.11 -27.34 -15.36
N GLU A 3 0.18 -28.13 -14.82
CA GLU A 3 -0.46 -27.84 -13.54
C GLU A 3 0.63 -27.78 -12.47
N LYS A 4 0.98 -26.56 -12.02
CA LYS A 4 1.77 -26.40 -10.80
C LYS A 4 0.84 -26.69 -9.61
N GLY A 5 0.75 -27.95 -9.23
CA GLY A 5 0.18 -28.35 -7.94
C GLY A 5 0.91 -27.65 -6.79
N PHE A 6 0.19 -27.38 -5.70
CA PHE A 6 0.74 -26.76 -4.48
C PHE A 6 1.97 -27.52 -3.97
N ILE A 7 3.15 -26.91 -4.04
CA ILE A 7 4.41 -27.51 -3.55
C ILE A 7 4.50 -27.20 -2.05
N ALA A 8 4.08 -28.13 -1.20
CA ALA A 8 4.13 -27.96 0.26
C ALA A 8 5.53 -27.62 0.81
N ALA A 9 6.58 -28.00 0.08
CA ALA A 9 7.96 -27.64 0.40
C ALA A 9 8.22 -26.12 0.34
N GLU A 10 7.63 -25.39 -0.61
CA GLU A 10 7.84 -23.94 -0.77
C GLU A 10 7.37 -23.15 0.46
N LYS A 11 6.23 -23.56 1.04
CA LYS A 11 5.66 -22.92 2.23
C LYS A 11 6.65 -22.95 3.39
N HIS A 12 7.30 -24.09 3.63
CA HIS A 12 8.16 -24.30 4.79
C HIS A 12 9.60 -23.85 4.51
N GLN A 13 10.08 -23.98 3.28
CA GLN A 13 11.45 -23.63 2.89
C GLN A 13 11.63 -22.13 2.64
N SER A 14 10.58 -21.43 2.18
CA SER A 14 10.72 -20.04 1.73
C SER A 14 9.68 -19.10 2.35
N GLN A 15 8.39 -19.44 2.27
CA GLN A 15 7.34 -18.48 2.64
C GLN A 15 7.28 -18.19 4.15
N VAL A 16 7.32 -19.23 4.99
CA VAL A 16 7.32 -19.07 6.45
C VAL A 16 8.58 -18.35 6.94
N PRO A 17 9.81 -18.73 6.51
CA PRO A 17 11.02 -17.97 6.85
C PRO A 17 10.97 -16.49 6.41
N ALA A 18 10.46 -16.20 5.21
CA ALA A 18 10.32 -14.82 4.74
C ALA A 18 9.35 -14.01 5.62
N LEU A 19 8.22 -14.60 6.01
CA LEU A 19 7.27 -13.97 6.92
C LEU A 19 7.90 -13.71 8.29
N GLN A 20 8.63 -14.69 8.85
CA GLN A 20 9.34 -14.54 10.12
C GLN A 20 10.38 -13.41 10.06
N MET A 21 11.11 -13.29 8.95
CA MET A 21 12.05 -12.19 8.74
C MET A 21 11.35 -10.83 8.72
N LEU A 22 10.22 -10.71 8.00
CA LEU A 22 9.44 -9.47 7.97
C LEU A 22 8.93 -9.10 9.37
N VAL A 23 8.42 -10.07 10.14
CA VAL A 23 8.01 -9.83 11.53
C VAL A 23 9.17 -9.35 12.39
N ALA A 24 10.36 -9.96 12.24
CA ALA A 24 11.56 -9.54 12.96
C ALA A 24 12.03 -8.12 12.58
N LEU A 25 11.74 -7.66 11.36
CA LEU A 25 11.96 -6.28 10.90
C LEU A 25 10.88 -5.29 11.36
N GLY A 26 9.86 -5.74 12.11
CA GLY A 26 8.78 -4.91 12.63
C GLY A 26 7.55 -4.81 11.73
N PHE A 27 7.45 -5.61 10.67
CA PHE A 27 6.22 -5.68 9.88
C PHE A 27 5.14 -6.44 10.64
N THR A 28 3.92 -5.90 10.63
CA THR A 28 2.76 -6.56 11.22
C THR A 28 2.08 -7.44 10.16
N PRO A 29 2.03 -8.77 10.35
CA PRO A 29 1.35 -9.65 9.41
C PRO A 29 -0.16 -9.47 9.55
N LEU A 30 -0.85 -9.45 8.42
CA LEU A 30 -2.32 -9.42 8.37
C LEU A 30 -2.82 -10.75 7.81
N SER A 31 -3.87 -11.29 8.42
CA SER A 31 -4.61 -12.42 7.85
C SER A 31 -5.33 -11.99 6.57
N GLN A 32 -5.76 -12.99 5.79
CA GLN A 32 -6.54 -12.74 4.57
C GLN A 32 -7.86 -12.04 4.87
N GLU A 33 -8.52 -12.41 5.98
CA GLU A 33 -9.77 -11.82 6.43
C GLU A 33 -9.60 -10.36 6.84
N GLU A 34 -8.56 -10.06 7.64
CA GLU A 34 -8.24 -8.68 8.02
C GLU A 34 -7.92 -7.83 6.79
N THR A 35 -7.13 -8.37 5.87
CA THR A 35 -6.78 -7.70 4.61
C THR A 35 -8.03 -7.38 3.79
N LEU A 36 -8.95 -8.34 3.67
CA LEU A 36 -10.21 -8.14 2.94
C LEU A 36 -11.10 -7.10 3.63
N ARG A 37 -11.18 -7.13 4.97
CA ARG A 37 -11.91 -6.15 5.77
C ARG A 37 -11.36 -4.74 5.57
N LEU A 38 -10.04 -4.56 5.66
CA LEU A 38 -9.35 -3.28 5.45
C LEU A 38 -9.45 -2.76 3.99
N ARG A 39 -9.78 -3.64 3.04
CA ARG A 39 -10.10 -3.27 1.65
C ARG A 39 -11.57 -2.89 1.45
N GLY A 40 -12.37 -2.81 2.53
CA GLY A 40 -13.80 -2.56 2.48
C GLY A 40 -14.60 -3.75 1.92
N ALA A 41 -14.13 -4.97 2.18
CA ALA A 41 -14.71 -6.23 1.69
C ALA A 41 -14.82 -6.34 0.15
N ARG A 42 -13.97 -5.62 -0.59
CA ARG A 42 -13.95 -5.63 -2.06
C ARG A 42 -12.59 -6.12 -2.58
N LEU A 43 -12.60 -7.24 -3.29
CA LEU A 43 -11.38 -7.83 -3.88
C LEU A 43 -10.70 -6.95 -4.94
N ARG A 44 -11.46 -6.05 -5.59
CA ARG A 44 -10.91 -5.10 -6.57
C ARG A 44 -10.05 -4.00 -5.94
N ASN A 45 -10.24 -3.73 -4.64
CA ASN A 45 -9.47 -2.74 -3.92
C ASN A 45 -8.13 -3.36 -3.53
N VAL A 46 -7.03 -2.73 -3.91
CA VAL A 46 -5.67 -3.24 -3.65
C VAL A 46 -4.95 -2.48 -2.52
N VAL A 47 -5.47 -1.30 -2.17
CA VAL A 47 -4.93 -0.42 -1.14
C VAL A 47 -5.69 -0.63 0.19
N LEU A 48 -4.97 -0.55 1.31
CA LEU A 48 -5.54 -0.52 2.66
C LEU A 48 -5.72 0.95 3.06
N ASP A 49 -6.90 1.50 2.78
CA ASP A 49 -7.10 2.95 2.77
C ASP A 49 -6.89 3.60 4.13
N ASP A 50 -7.44 3.01 5.19
CA ASP A 50 -7.30 3.54 6.55
C ASP A 50 -5.84 3.48 7.02
N VAL A 51 -5.15 2.36 6.73
CA VAL A 51 -3.73 2.20 7.04
C VAL A 51 -2.91 3.25 6.29
N LEU A 52 -3.19 3.48 5.01
CA LEU A 52 -2.49 4.48 4.22
C LEU A 52 -2.71 5.90 4.78
N ALA A 53 -3.94 6.25 5.15
CA ALA A 53 -4.25 7.54 5.74
C ALA A 53 -3.48 7.77 7.05
N GLU A 54 -3.48 6.79 7.96
CA GLU A 54 -2.72 6.82 9.21
C GLU A 54 -1.22 6.99 8.96
N GLN A 55 -0.66 6.24 7.99
CA GLN A 55 0.75 6.36 7.64
C GLN A 55 1.08 7.73 7.06
N LEU A 56 0.24 8.29 6.18
CA LEU A 56 0.45 9.60 5.59
C LEU A 56 0.45 10.71 6.64
N MET A 57 -0.49 10.69 7.60
CA MET A 57 -0.50 11.63 8.71
C MET A 57 0.76 11.51 9.59
N ARG A 58 1.27 10.28 9.78
CA ARG A 58 2.43 10.00 10.62
C ARG A 58 3.75 10.48 10.01
N ILE A 59 3.94 10.31 8.70
CA ILE A 59 5.24 10.52 8.04
C ILE A 59 5.37 11.88 7.35
N ASN A 60 4.27 12.59 7.08
CA ASN A 60 4.32 13.84 6.32
C ASN A 60 4.14 15.08 7.20
N ARG A 61 4.90 16.11 6.86
CA ARG A 61 4.81 17.47 7.39
C ARG A 61 5.01 18.46 6.25
N PHE A 62 4.43 19.66 6.38
CA PHE A 62 4.60 20.72 5.41
C PHE A 62 4.85 22.06 6.10
N THR A 63 5.50 22.99 5.39
CA THR A 63 5.76 24.34 5.91
C THR A 63 4.82 25.35 5.28
N HIS A 64 4.15 26.14 6.10
CA HIS A 64 3.34 27.27 5.66
C HIS A 64 3.67 28.52 6.49
N ARG A 65 4.04 29.61 5.81
CA ARG A 65 4.43 30.90 6.44
C ARG A 65 5.48 30.72 7.55
N GLY A 66 6.51 29.90 7.28
CA GLY A 66 7.63 29.65 8.19
C GLY A 66 7.30 28.79 9.40
N ARG A 67 6.12 28.18 9.47
CA ARG A 67 5.73 27.21 10.51
C ARG A 67 5.52 25.84 9.88
N GLU A 68 5.92 24.80 10.62
CA GLU A 68 5.70 23.41 10.23
C GLU A 68 4.36 22.92 10.78
N TYR A 69 3.60 22.22 9.94
CA TYR A 69 2.34 21.57 10.26
C TYR A 69 2.44 20.08 9.90
N GLY A 70 1.84 19.23 10.74
CA GLY A 70 1.64 17.82 10.38
C GLY A 70 0.44 17.70 9.44
N PHE A 71 0.41 16.62 8.66
CA PHE A 71 -0.78 16.26 7.89
C PHE A 71 -1.94 15.96 8.85
N ASP A 72 -3.12 16.47 8.52
CA ASP A 72 -4.38 16.02 9.11
C ASP A 72 -5.10 15.00 8.20
N LEU A 73 -6.33 14.64 8.56
CA LEU A 73 -7.11 13.67 7.81
C LEU A 73 -7.53 14.19 6.42
N GLU A 74 -7.76 15.49 6.29
CA GLU A 74 -8.12 16.10 5.00
C GLU A 74 -6.91 16.08 4.06
N ASP A 75 -5.74 16.44 4.56
CA ASP A 75 -4.46 16.36 3.84
C ASP A 75 -4.17 14.93 3.37
N ALA A 76 -4.31 13.95 4.27
CA ALA A 76 -4.08 12.55 3.96
C ALA A 76 -5.03 12.05 2.86
N HIS A 77 -6.32 12.38 2.95
CA HIS A 77 -7.28 12.03 1.91
C HIS A 77 -6.98 12.71 0.57
N GLU A 78 -6.54 13.97 0.57
CA GLU A 78 -6.14 14.66 -0.67
C GLU A 78 -4.92 14.00 -1.31
N ALA A 79 -3.90 13.65 -0.52
CA ALA A 79 -2.73 12.91 -1.02
C ALA A 79 -3.13 11.54 -1.60
N MET A 80 -4.03 10.81 -0.92
CA MET A 80 -4.56 9.54 -1.43
C MET A 80 -5.35 9.71 -2.72
N ARG A 81 -6.16 10.77 -2.85
CA ARG A 81 -6.91 11.08 -4.08
C ARG A 81 -5.97 11.33 -5.26
N ARG A 82 -4.86 12.04 -5.02
CA ARG A 82 -3.86 12.32 -6.06
C ARG A 82 -3.08 11.07 -6.46
N LEU A 83 -2.74 10.24 -5.47
CA LEU A 83 -1.97 9.01 -5.69
C LEU A 83 -2.78 7.92 -6.41
N LYS A 84 -4.09 7.84 -6.15
CA LYS A 84 -4.96 6.84 -6.76
C LYS A 84 -5.43 7.30 -8.14
N PRO A 85 -4.98 6.65 -9.23
CA PRO A 85 -5.39 7.03 -10.58
C PRO A 85 -6.89 6.80 -10.77
N THR A 86 -7.56 7.79 -11.35
CA THR A 86 -8.94 7.66 -11.81
C THR A 86 -9.00 6.77 -13.05
N PRO A 87 -10.14 6.11 -13.35
CA PRO A 87 -10.25 5.16 -14.47
C PRO A 87 -9.81 5.73 -15.83
N ASP A 88 -10.05 7.03 -16.06
CA ASP A 88 -9.67 7.78 -17.27
C ASP A 88 -8.16 8.04 -17.39
N ARG A 89 -7.41 7.92 -16.28
CA ARG A 89 -5.95 8.13 -16.22
C ARG A 89 -5.15 6.83 -16.29
N LEU A 90 -5.81 5.68 -16.34
CA LEU A 90 -5.13 4.38 -16.40
C LEU A 90 -4.47 4.16 -17.76
N LYS A 91 -3.14 4.04 -17.78
CA LYS A 91 -2.31 3.81 -18.98
C LYS A 91 -1.86 2.34 -19.09
N GLY A 92 -2.68 1.42 -18.61
CA GLY A 92 -2.29 0.01 -18.38
C GLY A 92 -1.31 -0.15 -17.21
N LEU A 93 -0.92 -1.39 -16.89
CA LEU A 93 -0.17 -1.71 -15.67
C LEU A 93 1.18 -0.97 -15.57
N ARG A 94 1.95 -0.93 -16.66
CA ARG A 94 3.29 -0.32 -16.65
C ARG A 94 3.22 1.20 -16.55
N GLY A 95 2.41 1.84 -17.39
CA GLY A 95 2.27 3.30 -17.40
C GLY A 95 1.69 3.82 -16.09
N THR A 96 0.68 3.15 -15.54
CA THR A 96 0.07 3.53 -14.26
C THR A 96 1.05 3.38 -13.10
N ASN A 97 1.84 2.29 -13.05
CA ASN A 97 2.86 2.13 -12.00
C ASN A 97 3.95 3.19 -12.10
N GLN A 98 4.34 3.59 -13.32
CA GLN A 98 5.31 4.67 -13.51
C GLN A 98 4.76 6.00 -12.99
N ASP A 99 3.52 6.37 -13.36
CA ASP A 99 2.90 7.62 -12.91
C ASP A 99 2.79 7.67 -11.37
N ILE A 100 2.41 6.55 -10.73
CA ILE A 100 2.35 6.45 -9.26
C ILE A 100 3.75 6.57 -8.64
N TYR A 101 4.74 5.86 -9.19
CA TYR A 101 6.13 5.92 -8.71
C TYR A 101 6.69 7.34 -8.80
N ASP A 102 6.51 8.00 -9.95
CA ASP A 102 6.97 9.37 -10.15
C ASP A 102 6.30 10.33 -9.16
N SER A 103 4.99 10.17 -8.92
CA SER A 103 4.28 10.97 -7.91
C SER A 103 4.85 10.79 -6.50
N LEU A 104 5.22 9.56 -6.11
CA LEU A 104 5.79 9.28 -4.79
C LEU A 104 7.21 9.82 -4.61
N VAL A 105 8.00 9.83 -5.67
CA VAL A 105 9.43 10.17 -5.62
C VAL A 105 9.68 11.64 -5.89
N LEU A 106 8.91 12.24 -6.81
CA LEU A 106 9.14 13.60 -7.30
C LEU A 106 8.22 14.64 -6.62
N GLY A 107 7.05 14.22 -6.13
CA GLY A 107 6.02 15.11 -5.57
C GLY A 107 5.10 15.70 -6.62
#